data_AF-A0A167KML3-F1
#
_entry.id   AF-A0A167KML3-F1
#
_cell.length_a   1.000
_cell.length_b   1.000
_cell.length_c   1.000
_cell.angle_alpha   90.00
_cell.angle_beta   90.00
_cell.angle_gamma   90.00
#
_symmetry.space_group_name_H-M   'P 1'
#
loop_
_entity.id
_entity.type
_entity.pdbx_description
1 polymer ?
#
loop_
_entity_poly.entity_id
_entity_poly.type
_entity_poly.pdbx_seq_one_letter_code
_entity_poly.pdbx_strand_id
1 'polypeptide(L)'
;MPISVFVLICLIGTLHHYIGYKLILTKEALDKVEPKYLFGKYCTKRVLKNLWHFSTACWFGFAALIFVLSIGKTPTKDALIMIVTVIFSVSGWLSSTFRCAKTIYCLTFLFVAGFSAAHI
;
A
#
# COMPACT_ATOMS: atom_id res chain seq x y z
N MET A 1 19.44 -16.60 -5.61
CA MET A 1 19.93 -15.31 -5.08
C MET A 1 18.72 -14.50 -4.64
N PRO A 2 18.36 -14.45 -3.36
CA PRO A 2 17.14 -13.78 -2.90
C PRO A 2 17.15 -12.25 -3.18
N ILE A 3 18.35 -11.68 -3.39
CA ILE A 3 18.56 -10.31 -3.86
C ILE A 3 17.97 -10.06 -5.26
N SER A 4 18.04 -11.00 -6.20
CA SER A 4 17.45 -10.78 -7.53
C SER A 4 15.94 -10.69 -7.45
N VAL A 5 15.30 -11.49 -6.59
CA VAL A 5 13.86 -11.44 -6.32
C VAL A 5 13.48 -10.09 -5.69
N PHE A 6 14.27 -9.58 -4.74
CA PHE A 6 14.09 -8.23 -4.18
C PHE A 6 14.07 -7.16 -5.28
N VAL A 7 15.06 -7.16 -6.18
CA VAL A 7 15.15 -6.19 -7.27
C VAL A 7 13.94 -6.30 -8.21
N LEU A 8 13.51 -7.52 -8.55
CA LEU A 8 12.34 -7.73 -9.40
C LEU A 8 11.06 -7.20 -8.74
N ILE A 9 10.86 -7.41 -7.44
CA ILE A 9 9.68 -6.90 -6.72
C ILE A 9 9.70 -5.37 -6.66
N CYS A 10 10.85 -4.75 -6.42
CA CYS A 10 11.01 -3.29 -6.50
C CYS A 10 10.67 -2.76 -7.91
N LEU A 11 11.09 -3.47 -8.96
CA LEU A 11 10.75 -3.12 -10.34
C LEU A 11 9.24 -3.23 -10.59
N ILE A 12 8.59 -4.29 -10.11
CA ILE A 12 7.13 -4.44 -10.20
C ILE A 12 6.43 -3.31 -9.45
N GLY A 13 6.86 -2.97 -8.23
CA GLY A 13 6.27 -1.88 -7.46
C GLY A 13 6.39 -0.52 -8.15
N THR A 14 7.55 -0.22 -8.75
CA THR A 14 7.77 1.01 -9.52
C THR A 14 6.97 1.04 -10.82
N LEU A 15 6.94 -0.06 -11.57
CA LEU A 15 6.12 -0.19 -12.79
C LEU A 15 4.64 -0.08 -12.47
N HIS A 16 4.16 -0.72 -11.41
CA HIS A 16 2.78 -0.63 -10.93
C HIS A 16 2.42 0.81 -10.58
N HIS A 17 3.28 1.53 -9.85
CA HIS A 17 3.07 2.95 -9.58
C HIS A 17 2.99 3.78 -10.86
N TYR A 18 3.94 3.60 -11.78
CA TYR A 18 4.04 4.36 -13.02
C TYR A 18 2.87 4.09 -13.97
N ILE A 19 2.56 2.83 -14.25
CA ILE A 19 1.45 2.41 -15.13
C ILE A 19 0.12 2.89 -14.55
N GLY A 20 -0.06 2.76 -13.24
CA GLY A 20 -1.26 3.25 -12.57
C GLY A 20 -1.50 4.72 -12.79
N TYR A 21 -0.47 5.55 -12.58
CA TYR A 21 -0.59 6.99 -12.78
C TYR A 21 -0.84 7.34 -14.25
N LYS A 22 -0.20 6.62 -15.18
CA LYS A 22 -0.30 6.88 -16.62
C LYS A 22 -1.60 6.39 -17.26
N LEU A 23 -2.17 5.28 -16.80
CA LEU A 23 -3.31 4.62 -17.47
C LEU A 23 -4.60 4.65 -16.67
N ILE A 24 -4.55 4.50 -15.34
CA ILE A 24 -5.73 4.19 -14.51
C ILE A 24 -6.15 5.39 -13.64
N LEU A 25 -5.19 6.13 -13.10
CA LEU A 25 -5.43 7.26 -12.21
C LEU A 25 -5.48 8.62 -12.93
N THR A 26 -5.44 8.61 -14.26
CA THR A 26 -5.63 9.82 -15.07
C THR A 26 -7.04 10.37 -14.88
N LYS A 27 -7.19 11.68 -15.05
CA LYS A 27 -8.50 12.34 -14.93
C LYS A 27 -9.54 11.70 -15.87
N GLU A 28 -9.15 11.48 -17.13
CA GLU A 28 -9.99 10.87 -18.16
C GLU A 28 -10.42 9.44 -17.81
N ALA A 29 -9.50 8.59 -17.34
CA ALA A 29 -9.84 7.22 -16.95
C ALA A 29 -10.77 7.20 -15.74
N LEU A 30 -10.49 8.04 -14.74
CA LEU A 30 -11.33 8.16 -13.55
C LEU A 30 -12.71 8.73 -13.89
N ASP A 31 -12.81 9.67 -14.82
CA ASP A 31 -14.07 10.28 -15.24
C ASP A 31 -14.99 9.30 -15.97
N LYS A 32 -14.44 8.23 -16.57
CA LYS A 32 -15.21 7.11 -17.14
C LYS A 32 -15.77 6.15 -16.09
N VAL A 33 -15.35 6.24 -14.83
CA VAL A 33 -15.87 5.36 -13.77
C VAL A 33 -17.30 5.76 -13.43
N GLU A 34 -18.26 4.88 -13.75
CA GLU A 34 -19.66 5.03 -13.36
C GLU A 34 -19.92 4.31 -12.02
N PRO A 35 -20.12 5.06 -10.92
CA PRO A 35 -20.40 4.47 -9.62
C PRO A 35 -21.79 3.84 -9.60
N LYS A 36 -21.90 2.56 -9.27
CA LYS A 36 -23.22 1.92 -9.19
C LYS A 36 -23.93 2.13 -7.83
N TYR A 37 -23.24 2.29 -6.69
CA TYR A 37 -23.90 2.39 -5.36
C TYR A 37 -23.13 3.14 -4.24
N LEU A 38 -23.91 3.49 -3.19
CA LEU A 38 -23.66 3.98 -1.81
C LEU A 38 -22.77 5.21 -1.54
N PHE A 39 -21.75 5.51 -2.33
CA PHE A 39 -20.87 6.66 -2.06
C PHE A 39 -20.59 7.57 -3.27
N GLY A 40 -21.25 7.33 -4.40
CA GLY A 40 -21.18 8.18 -5.60
C GLY A 40 -19.81 8.25 -6.27
N LYS A 41 -19.70 9.05 -7.34
CA LYS A 41 -18.56 9.06 -8.29
C LYS A 41 -17.27 9.53 -7.64
N TYR A 42 -17.39 10.50 -6.75
CA TYR A 42 -16.26 11.11 -6.04
C TYR A 42 -15.62 10.18 -5.02
N CYS A 43 -16.40 9.32 -4.35
CA CYS A 43 -15.84 8.34 -3.42
C CYS A 43 -15.15 7.20 -4.17
N THR A 44 -15.77 6.64 -5.23
CA THR A 44 -15.18 5.54 -6.01
C THR A 44 -13.83 5.91 -6.61
N LYS A 45 -13.69 7.10 -7.21
CA LYS A 45 -12.39 7.59 -7.74
C LYS A 45 -11.30 7.68 -6.67
N ARG A 46 -11.66 8.11 -5.46
CA ARG A 46 -10.72 8.26 -4.33
C ARG A 46 -10.34 6.90 -3.74
N VAL A 47 -11.31 6.00 -3.57
CA VAL A 47 -11.05 4.61 -3.14
C VAL A 47 -10.11 3.93 -4.13
N LEU A 48 -10.32 4.11 -5.44
CA LEU A 48 -9.44 3.54 -6.46
C LEU A 48 -8.01 4.08 -6.37
N LYS A 49 -7.82 5.39 -6.17
CA LYS A 49 -6.50 5.99 -5.91
C LYS A 49 -5.85 5.40 -4.65
N ASN A 50 -6.62 5.30 -3.56
CA ASN A 50 -6.10 4.79 -2.29
C ASN A 50 -5.69 3.32 -2.38
N LEU A 51 -6.50 2.48 -3.02
CA LEU A 51 -6.18 1.07 -3.29
C LEU A 51 -4.92 0.94 -4.16
N TRP A 52 -4.73 1.85 -5.11
CA TRP A 52 -3.53 1.88 -5.94
C TRP A 52 -2.26 2.19 -5.14
N HIS A 53 -2.30 3.24 -4.32
CA HIS A 53 -1.17 3.60 -3.47
C HIS A 53 -0.90 2.53 -2.40
N PHE A 54 -1.94 1.94 -1.81
CA PHE A 54 -1.81 0.84 -0.85
C PHE A 54 -1.15 -0.38 -1.48
N SER A 55 -1.63 -0.84 -2.64
CA SER A 55 -1.01 -1.97 -3.35
C SER A 55 0.45 -1.68 -3.73
N THR A 56 0.76 -0.44 -4.12
CA THR A 56 2.15 0.00 -4.35
C THR A 56 3.00 -0.12 -3.08
N ALA A 57 2.51 0.35 -1.94
CA ALA A 57 3.21 0.23 -0.66
C ALA A 57 3.43 -1.24 -0.26
N CYS A 58 2.45 -2.11 -0.50
CA CYS A 58 2.57 -3.55 -0.28
C CYS A 58 3.68 -4.18 -1.13
N TRP A 59 3.84 -3.78 -2.39
CA TRP A 59 4.95 -4.28 -3.24
C TRP A 59 6.31 -3.97 -2.60
N PHE A 60 6.53 -2.74 -2.16
CA PHE A 60 7.77 -2.38 -1.45
C PHE A 60 7.90 -3.09 -0.09
N GLY A 61 6.78 -3.37 0.57
CA GLY A 61 6.73 -4.18 1.77
C GLY A 61 7.22 -5.62 1.57
N PHE A 62 6.74 -6.28 0.51
CA PHE A 62 7.23 -7.60 0.12
C PHE A 62 8.71 -7.57 -0.24
N ALA A 63 9.17 -6.51 -0.92
CA ALA A 63 10.59 -6.33 -1.20
C ALA A 63 11.40 -6.26 0.10
N ALA A 64 10.96 -5.48 1.09
CA ALA A 64 11.62 -5.39 2.39
C ALA A 64 11.69 -6.75 3.11
N LEU A 65 10.61 -7.55 3.07
CA LEU A 65 10.60 -8.91 3.65
C LEU A 65 11.66 -9.81 2.98
N ILE A 66 11.70 -9.82 1.64
CA ILE A 66 12.70 -10.60 0.89
C ILE A 66 14.11 -10.10 1.14
N PHE A 67 14.30 -8.78 1.28
CA PHE A 67 15.60 -8.19 1.59
C PHE A 67 16.12 -8.67 2.95
N VAL A 68 15.29 -8.62 4.00
CA VAL A 68 15.69 -9.12 5.33
C VAL A 68 16.02 -10.61 5.29
N LEU A 69 15.23 -11.42 4.57
CA LEU A 69 15.53 -12.84 4.33
C LEU A 69 16.83 -13.06 3.55
N SER A 70 17.29 -12.08 2.76
CA SER A 70 18.49 -12.18 1.92
C SER A 70 19.79 -11.95 2.67
N ILE A 71 19.77 -11.30 3.84
CA ILE A 71 20.97 -10.87 4.58
C ILE A 71 21.64 -12.05 5.33
N GLY A 72 21.11 -13.27 5.21
CA GLY A 72 21.73 -14.50 5.72
C GLY A 72 21.60 -14.72 7.23
N LYS A 73 21.00 -13.77 7.96
CA LYS A 73 20.56 -13.97 9.35
C LYS A 73 19.10 -14.37 9.34
N THR A 74 18.73 -15.34 10.17
CA THR A 74 17.32 -15.68 10.40
C THR A 74 16.59 -14.42 10.86
N PRO A 75 15.58 -13.94 10.11
CA PRO A 75 14.85 -12.75 10.51
C PRO A 75 14.22 -12.96 11.88
N THR A 76 14.42 -12.01 12.78
CA THR A 76 13.68 -11.98 14.04
C THR A 76 12.21 -11.68 13.75
N LYS A 77 11.30 -12.29 14.52
CA LYS A 77 9.86 -12.00 14.49
C LYS A 77 9.60 -10.48 14.50
N ASP A 78 10.31 -9.75 15.35
CA ASP A 78 10.14 -8.31 15.56
C ASP A 78 10.49 -7.49 14.31
N ALA A 79 11.47 -7.95 13.53
CA ALA A 79 11.84 -7.30 12.26
C ALA A 79 10.73 -7.46 11.21
N LEU A 80 10.06 -8.61 11.17
CA LEU A 80 8.93 -8.85 10.26
C LEU A 80 7.72 -8.00 10.66
N ILE A 81 7.41 -7.94 11.96
CA ILE A 81 6.31 -7.12 12.50
C ILE A 81 6.58 -5.63 12.31
N MET A 82 7.84 -5.19 12.44
CA MET A 82 8.24 -3.81 12.16
C MET A 82 7.99 -3.43 10.70
N ILE A 83 8.33 -4.31 9.74
CA ILE A 83 8.04 -4.07 8.32
C ILE A 83 6.53 -3.90 8.09
N VAL A 84 5.71 -4.80 8.64
CA VAL A 84 4.24 -4.71 8.55
C VAL A 84 3.74 -3.40 9.16
N THR A 85 4.23 -3.05 10.35
CA THR A 85 3.87 -1.81 11.04
C THR A 85 4.15 -0.59 10.18
N VAL A 86 5.36 -0.50 9.59
CA VAL A 86 5.73 0.63 8.73
C VAL A 86 4.84 0.71 7.48
N ILE A 87 4.57 -0.39 6.80
CA ILE A 87 3.72 -0.41 5.59
C ILE A 87 2.31 0.10 5.92
N PHE A 88 1.72 -0.40 7.00
CA PHE A 88 0.37 -0.04 7.40
C PHE A 88 0.29 1.39 7.98
N SER A 89 1.32 1.86 8.68
CA SER A 89 1.43 3.26 9.12
C SER A 89 1.50 4.22 7.93
N VAL A 90 2.37 3.95 6.96
CA VAL A 90 2.52 4.76 5.74
C VAL A 90 1.22 4.75 4.93
N SER A 91 0.57 3.60 4.82
CA SER A 91 -0.71 3.45 4.11
C SER A 91 -1.86 4.18 4.82
N GLY A 92 -1.90 4.14 6.15
CA GLY A 92 -2.84 4.92 6.97
C GLY A 92 -2.63 6.42 6.80
N TRP A 93 -1.38 6.87 6.84
CA TRP A 93 -1.01 8.27 6.58
C TRP A 93 -1.44 8.73 5.19
N LEU A 94 -1.12 7.96 4.14
CA LEU A 94 -1.53 8.23 2.76
C LEU A 94 -3.06 8.25 2.60
N SER A 95 -3.79 7.41 3.34
CA SER A 95 -5.26 7.41 3.30
C SER A 95 -5.86 8.67 3.96
N SER A 96 -5.19 9.22 5.00
CA SER A 96 -5.67 10.37 5.77
C SER A 96 -5.77 11.67 4.98
N THR A 97 -5.07 11.80 3.86
CA THR A 97 -5.08 12.99 2.99
C THR A 97 -6.36 13.14 2.16
N PHE A 98 -7.30 12.18 2.19
CA PHE A 98 -8.49 12.18 1.33
C PHE A 98 -9.83 12.28 2.10
N ARG A 99 -10.69 13.24 1.74
CA ARG A 99 -11.88 13.64 2.54
C ARG A 99 -13.11 12.70 2.54
N CYS A 100 -13.36 11.88 1.51
CA CYS A 100 -14.63 11.09 1.42
C CYS A 100 -14.58 9.67 2.01
N ALA A 101 -13.39 9.11 2.26
CA ALA A 101 -13.21 7.79 2.87
C ALA A 101 -12.26 7.88 4.09
N LYS A 102 -12.14 9.10 4.62
CA LYS A 102 -11.09 9.56 5.54
C LYS A 102 -10.99 8.73 6.82
N THR A 103 -12.12 8.22 7.30
CA THR A 103 -12.20 7.63 8.64
C THR A 103 -12.02 6.11 8.59
N ILE A 104 -12.73 5.40 7.72
CA ILE A 104 -12.75 3.92 7.78
C ILE A 104 -11.39 3.34 7.40
N TYR A 105 -10.87 3.61 6.19
CA TYR A 105 -9.60 3.03 5.74
C TYR A 105 -8.41 3.51 6.58
N CYS A 106 -8.38 4.80 6.94
CA CYS A 106 -7.33 5.34 7.79
C CYS A 106 -7.33 4.64 9.16
N LEU A 107 -8.50 4.54 9.81
CA LEU A 107 -8.60 3.86 11.10
C LEU A 107 -8.24 2.38 10.98
N THR A 108 -8.69 1.68 9.94
CA THR A 108 -8.34 0.25 9.76
C THR A 108 -6.84 0.06 9.59
N PHE A 109 -6.17 0.88 8.75
CA PHE A 109 -4.73 0.77 8.56
C PHE A 109 -3.94 1.16 9.82
N LEU A 110 -4.32 2.24 10.48
CA LEU A 110 -3.70 2.65 11.75
C LEU A 110 -3.97 1.67 12.88
N PHE A 111 -5.12 1.00 12.89
CA PHE A 111 -5.45 -0.05 13.83
C PHE A 111 -4.52 -1.26 13.66
N VAL A 112 -4.34 -1.73 12.42
CA VAL A 112 -3.38 -2.81 12.13
C VAL A 112 -1.96 -2.41 12.51
N ALA A 113 -1.56 -1.17 12.20
CA ALA A 113 -0.24 -0.66 12.58
C ALA A 113 -0.05 -0.59 14.10
N GLY A 114 -1.03 -0.04 14.83
CA GLY A 114 -0.98 0.07 16.29
C GLY A 114 -0.99 -1.31 16.98
N PHE A 115 -1.82 -2.23 16.49
CA PHE A 115 -1.84 -3.61 16.99
C PHE A 115 -0.53 -4.33 16.72
N SER A 116 0.05 -4.16 15.53
CA SER A 116 1.35 -4.74 15.18
C SER A 116 2.46 -4.16 16.06
N ALA A 117 2.48 -2.85 16.28
CA ALA A 117 3.45 -2.17 17.14
C ALA A 117 3.41 -2.64 18.60
N ALA A 118 2.24 -3.06 19.10
CA ALA A 118 2.10 -3.61 20.46
C ALA A 118 2.72 -5.03 20.62
N HIS A 119 3.11 -5.66 19.51
CA HIS A 119 3.70 -7.01 19.48
C HIS A 119 5.17 -7.03 19.02
N ILE A 120 5.79 -5.85 18.87
CA ILE A 120 7.24 -5.63 18.72
C ILE A 120 7.84 -5.51 20.13
#